data_AF-A0A6I3MFW0-F1
#
_entry.id   AF-A0A6I3MFW0-F1
#
_cell.length_a   1.000
_cell.length_b   1.000
_cell.length_c   1.000
_cell.angle_alpha   90.00
_cell.angle_beta   90.00
_cell.angle_gamma   90.00
#
_symmetry.space_group_name_H-M   'P 1'
#
loop_
_entity.id
_entity.type
_entity.pdbx_description
1 polymer ?
#
loop_
_entity_poly.entity_id
_entity_poly.type
_entity_poly.pdbx_seq_one_letter_code
_entity_poly.pdbx_strand_id
1 'polypeptide(L)'
;MTQNIYITDLERALNDVETSYVQFNTYVGLKKDEKIEESDFFKPYLDKSYVDEYILQFLDYQKQTKEHSLERYFCSELYYTWKTIIKRNNSGQYKSLKLNSEISKTNLTLALKSYETLKNSRLFEKIKSNNLIDKTYFVPDLVLHGGHDNIDDQELIVEVKYYDNLKNGNFEEDFYKLAIYQKIFQFKTCVFLIMNITIKQLLEYLKKIDSTLIEDKGFWFIIKTENKIYTFNLNDLI
;
A
#
# COMPACT_ATOMS: atom_id res chain seq x y z
N MET A 1 -17.31 14.12 16.17
CA MET A 1 -17.17 12.80 15.51
C MET A 1 -16.26 11.95 16.37
N THR A 2 -16.72 10.77 16.79
CA THR A 2 -15.88 9.80 17.49
C THR A 2 -14.83 9.32 16.49
N GLN A 3 -13.56 9.65 16.73
CA GLN A 3 -12.46 9.28 15.83
C GLN A 3 -12.40 7.74 15.70
N ASN A 4 -12.27 7.23 14.47
CA ASN A 4 -12.16 5.80 14.23
C ASN A 4 -10.88 5.30 14.92
N ILE A 5 -11.04 4.55 16.00
CA ILE A 5 -9.94 4.09 16.87
C ILE A 5 -8.91 3.24 16.13
N TYR A 6 -9.32 2.47 15.11
CA TYR A 6 -8.40 1.68 14.31
C TYR A 6 -7.51 2.56 13.44
N ILE A 7 -8.05 3.68 12.94
CA ILE A 7 -7.27 4.71 12.26
C ILE A 7 -6.31 5.37 13.24
N THR A 8 -6.78 5.77 14.43
CA THR A 8 -5.93 6.41 15.44
C THR A 8 -4.78 5.51 15.91
N ASP A 9 -5.04 4.22 16.11
CA ASP A 9 -4.00 3.27 16.51
C ASP A 9 -3.05 2.95 15.35
N LEU A 10 -3.53 2.95 14.09
CA LEU A 10 -2.68 2.85 12.90
C LEU A 10 -1.78 4.09 12.76
N GLU A 11 -2.30 5.30 12.97
CA GLU A 11 -1.51 6.54 13.01
C GLU A 11 -0.45 6.50 14.10
N ARG A 12 -0.80 6.01 15.29
CA ARG A 12 0.19 5.82 16.36
C ARG A 12 1.28 4.84 15.93
N ALA A 13 0.90 3.71 15.33
CA ALA A 13 1.86 2.76 14.81
C ALA A 13 2.80 3.39 13.77
N LEU A 14 2.26 4.24 12.89
CA LEU A 14 3.04 4.93 11.87
C LEU A 14 4.04 5.94 12.42
N ASN A 15 3.75 6.58 13.55
CA ASN A 15 4.71 7.47 14.22
C ASN A 15 5.93 6.71 14.75
N ASP A 16 5.73 5.45 15.11
CA ASP A 16 6.75 4.57 15.68
C ASP A 16 7.55 3.79 14.59
N VAL A 17 7.15 3.89 13.31
CA VAL A 17 7.91 3.34 12.17
C VAL A 17 8.98 4.35 11.72
N GLU A 18 10.23 3.88 11.59
CA GLU A 18 11.37 4.72 11.25
C GLU A 18 11.14 5.51 9.94
N THR A 19 11.60 6.75 9.92
CA THR A 19 11.53 7.62 8.72
C THR A 19 12.55 7.21 7.65
N SER A 20 13.52 6.35 8.00
CA SER A 20 14.53 5.79 7.09
C SER A 20 13.90 5.07 5.89
N TYR A 21 12.74 4.42 6.07
CA TYR A 21 11.97 3.80 4.99
C TYR A 21 11.27 4.81 4.07
N VAL A 22 11.01 6.02 4.56
CA VAL A 22 10.54 7.14 3.73
C VAL A 22 11.72 7.76 2.96
N GLN A 23 12.91 7.70 3.56
CA GLN A 23 14.12 8.39 3.09
C GLN A 23 15.07 7.60 2.20
N PHE A 24 14.90 6.27 2.01
CA PHE A 24 15.92 5.36 1.44
C PHE A 24 17.02 6.03 0.62
N ASN A 25 18.10 6.37 1.30
CA ASN A 25 19.26 7.08 0.75
C ASN A 25 20.50 6.18 0.67
N THR A 26 20.41 4.92 1.09
CA THR A 26 21.50 3.96 0.96
C THR A 26 21.47 3.30 -0.41
N TYR A 27 22.11 3.98 -1.36
CA TYR A 27 22.67 3.31 -2.53
C TYR A 27 23.81 2.41 -2.05
N VAL A 28 23.74 1.13 -2.35
CA VAL A 28 25.00 0.37 -2.53
C VAL A 28 25.41 0.71 -3.95
N GLY A 29 26.28 1.70 -4.11
CA GLY A 29 26.65 2.26 -5.41
C GLY A 29 27.55 3.48 -5.25
N LEU A 30 27.76 4.20 -6.34
CA LEU A 30 28.63 5.37 -6.38
C LEU A 30 28.16 6.42 -5.38
N LYS A 31 29.08 6.89 -4.54
CA LYS A 31 28.90 8.12 -3.79
C LYS A 31 28.71 9.27 -4.77
N LYS A 32 28.06 10.34 -4.30
CA LYS A 32 27.94 11.57 -5.07
C LYS A 32 29.34 12.01 -5.53
N ASP A 33 29.48 12.22 -6.84
CA ASP A 33 30.72 12.61 -7.54
C ASP A 33 31.81 11.52 -7.64
N GLU A 34 31.54 10.28 -7.20
CA GLU A 34 32.42 9.12 -7.43
C GLU A 34 32.28 8.64 -8.88
N LYS A 35 33.41 8.50 -9.58
CA LYS A 35 33.39 7.90 -10.91
C LYS A 35 33.29 6.38 -10.82
N ILE A 36 32.62 5.77 -11.81
CA ILE A 36 32.51 4.30 -11.92
C ILE A 36 33.89 3.62 -11.88
N GLU A 37 34.88 4.21 -12.55
CA GLU A 37 36.27 3.71 -12.60
C GLU A 37 36.99 3.72 -11.25
N GLU A 38 36.54 4.55 -10.32
CA GLU A 38 37.13 4.74 -9.00
C GLU A 38 36.44 3.86 -7.94
N SER A 39 35.35 3.19 -8.31
CA SER A 39 34.55 2.40 -7.39
C SER A 39 35.03 0.96 -7.26
N ASP A 40 35.43 0.57 -6.06
CA ASP A 40 35.84 -0.81 -5.75
C ASP A 40 34.75 -1.84 -6.05
N PHE A 41 33.48 -1.41 -6.03
CA PHE A 41 32.34 -2.25 -6.40
C PHE A 41 32.29 -2.55 -7.90
N PHE A 42 32.53 -1.55 -8.76
CA PHE A 42 32.43 -1.69 -10.23
C PHE A 42 33.73 -2.16 -10.88
N LYS A 43 34.88 -1.93 -10.23
CA LYS A 43 36.22 -2.29 -10.72
C LYS A 43 36.34 -3.72 -11.30
N PRO A 44 35.79 -4.77 -10.65
CA PRO A 44 35.86 -6.15 -11.18
C PRO A 44 35.05 -6.39 -12.46
N TYR A 45 34.21 -5.44 -12.86
CA TYR A 45 33.27 -5.56 -13.96
C TYR A 45 33.63 -4.66 -15.16
N LEU A 46 34.51 -3.67 -14.96
CA LEU A 46 34.91 -2.71 -16.01
C LEU A 46 35.65 -3.37 -17.17
N ASP A 47 36.42 -4.41 -16.90
CA ASP A 47 37.19 -5.13 -17.92
C ASP A 47 36.37 -6.21 -18.65
N LYS A 48 35.08 -6.36 -18.31
CA LYS A 48 34.21 -7.34 -18.97
C LYS A 48 33.69 -6.77 -20.29
N SER A 49 33.64 -7.61 -21.32
CA SER A 49 33.15 -7.26 -22.67
C SER A 49 31.67 -6.82 -22.72
N TYR A 50 30.94 -6.88 -21.60
CA TYR A 50 29.53 -6.53 -21.47
C TYR A 50 29.28 -5.54 -20.30
N VAL A 51 30.26 -4.68 -20.01
CA VAL A 51 30.18 -3.73 -18.89
C VAL A 51 28.92 -2.85 -18.94
N ASP A 52 28.52 -2.38 -20.11
CA ASP A 52 27.35 -1.52 -20.29
C ASP A 52 26.04 -2.24 -19.93
N GLU A 53 25.86 -3.49 -20.40
CA GLU A 53 24.70 -4.32 -20.05
C GLU A 53 24.66 -4.65 -18.56
N TYR A 54 25.82 -4.93 -17.95
CA TYR A 54 25.92 -5.19 -16.52
C TYR A 54 25.55 -3.95 -15.68
N ILE A 55 26.06 -2.77 -16.04
CA ILE A 55 25.73 -1.51 -15.36
C ILE A 55 24.23 -1.21 -15.49
N LEU A 56 23.64 -1.38 -16.67
CA LEU A 56 22.20 -1.18 -16.88
C LEU A 56 21.36 -2.15 -16.04
N GLN A 57 21.70 -3.45 -16.03
CA GLN A 57 21.01 -4.44 -15.20
C GLN A 57 21.17 -4.15 -13.70
N PHE A 58 22.34 -3.70 -13.27
CA PHE A 58 22.59 -3.30 -11.89
C PHE A 58 21.74 -2.09 -11.48
N LEU A 59 21.67 -1.05 -12.33
CA LEU A 59 20.86 0.14 -12.07
C LEU A 59 19.36 -0.22 -12.02
N ASP A 60 18.90 -1.09 -12.92
CA ASP A 60 17.51 -1.56 -12.92
C ASP A 60 17.22 -2.44 -11.69
N TYR A 61 18.15 -3.30 -11.28
CA TYR A 61 18.05 -4.05 -10.03
C TYR A 61 18.02 -3.15 -8.79
N GLN A 62 18.86 -2.12 -8.72
CA GLN A 62 18.84 -1.14 -7.63
C GLN A 62 17.50 -0.38 -7.59
N LYS A 63 16.97 -0.01 -8.75
CA LYS A 63 15.66 0.64 -8.89
C LYS A 63 14.53 -0.29 -8.41
N GLN A 64 14.47 -1.52 -8.91
CA GLN A 64 13.44 -2.50 -8.52
C GLN A 64 13.57 -2.90 -7.04
N THR A 65 14.79 -3.08 -6.54
CA THR A 65 15.04 -3.34 -5.12
C THR A 65 14.57 -2.15 -4.28
N LYS A 66 14.87 -0.90 -4.67
CA LYS A 66 14.38 0.30 -3.99
C LYS A 66 12.86 0.36 -3.98
N GLU A 67 12.21 0.11 -5.10
CA GLU A 67 10.76 0.21 -5.27
C GLU A 67 10.00 -0.89 -4.51
N HIS A 68 10.48 -2.13 -4.50
CA HIS A 68 9.80 -3.27 -3.89
C HIS A 68 10.23 -3.58 -2.44
N SER A 69 11.50 -3.34 -2.08
CA SER A 69 11.97 -3.65 -0.73
C SER A 69 11.45 -2.63 0.29
N LEU A 70 11.29 -1.37 -0.12
CA LEU A 70 10.83 -0.32 0.78
C LEU A 70 9.41 -0.51 1.27
N GLU A 71 8.47 -0.75 0.35
CA GLU A 71 7.08 -1.01 0.72
C GLU A 71 6.98 -2.24 1.63
N ARG A 72 7.70 -3.30 1.30
CA ARG A 72 7.67 -4.55 2.06
C ARG A 72 8.27 -4.43 3.46
N TYR A 73 9.45 -3.82 3.58
CA TYR A 73 10.08 -3.60 4.89
C TYR A 73 9.25 -2.64 5.74
N PHE A 74 8.75 -1.57 5.13
CA PHE A 74 7.84 -0.63 5.79
C PHE A 74 6.58 -1.33 6.30
N CYS A 75 5.92 -2.15 5.47
CA CYS A 75 4.73 -2.89 5.86
C CYS A 75 5.02 -3.88 6.99
N SER A 76 6.17 -4.55 6.94
CA SER A 76 6.61 -5.45 8.01
C SER A 76 6.79 -4.70 9.34
N GLU A 77 7.50 -3.57 9.33
CA GLU A 77 7.70 -2.79 10.56
C GLU A 77 6.38 -2.23 11.09
N LEU A 78 5.56 -1.64 10.22
CA LEU A 78 4.23 -1.16 10.56
C LEU A 78 3.37 -2.26 11.17
N TYR A 79 3.40 -3.47 10.61
CA TYR A 79 2.71 -4.64 11.13
C TYR A 79 3.14 -4.95 12.57
N TYR A 80 4.44 -5.03 12.85
CA TYR A 80 4.93 -5.37 14.20
C TYR A 80 4.63 -4.29 15.23
N THR A 81 4.76 -3.03 14.84
CA THR A 81 4.46 -1.89 15.69
C THR A 81 2.97 -1.83 16.01
N TRP A 82 2.10 -1.97 15.01
CA TRP A 82 0.66 -1.99 15.22
C TRP A 82 0.20 -3.20 16.03
N LYS A 83 0.76 -4.38 15.75
CA LYS A 83 0.52 -5.60 16.55
C LYS A 83 0.87 -5.40 18.02
N THR A 84 1.92 -4.64 18.32
CA THR A 84 2.31 -4.32 19.70
C THR A 84 1.28 -3.43 20.37
N ILE A 85 0.76 -2.41 19.68
CA ILE A 85 -0.32 -1.54 20.18
C ILE A 85 -1.58 -2.37 20.46
N ILE A 86 -2.00 -3.21 19.51
CA ILE A 86 -3.16 -4.10 19.65
C ILE A 86 -3.02 -5.01 20.87
N LYS A 87 -1.85 -5.64 21.06
CA LYS A 87 -1.60 -6.54 22.20
C LYS A 87 -1.61 -5.83 23.56
N ARG A 88 -1.14 -4.58 23.61
CA ARG A 88 -1.12 -3.78 24.85
C ARG A 88 -2.48 -3.19 25.18
N ASN A 89 -3.35 -3.04 24.19
CA ASN A 89 -4.70 -2.56 24.39
C ASN A 89 -5.55 -3.67 25.03
N ASN A 90 -5.58 -3.70 26.36
CA ASN A 90 -6.36 -4.64 27.17
C ASN A 90 -7.88 -4.45 27.08
N SER A 91 -8.36 -3.53 26.22
CA SER A 91 -9.79 -3.37 25.97
C SER A 91 -10.35 -4.53 25.14
N GLY A 92 -11.62 -4.85 25.32
CA GLY A 92 -12.30 -5.90 24.56
C GLY A 92 -12.42 -5.63 23.05
N GLN A 93 -11.96 -4.46 22.58
CA GLN A 93 -12.14 -3.96 21.22
C GLN A 93 -11.47 -4.81 20.14
N TYR A 94 -10.28 -5.36 20.43
CA TYR A 94 -9.55 -6.21 19.49
C TYR A 94 -9.75 -7.71 19.74
N LYS A 95 -10.60 -8.08 20.71
CA LYS A 95 -10.67 -9.46 21.23
C LYS A 95 -11.07 -10.50 20.18
N SER A 96 -11.92 -10.12 19.22
CA SER A 96 -12.33 -10.97 18.10
C SER A 96 -11.51 -10.75 16.82
N LEU A 97 -10.57 -9.80 16.81
CA LEU A 97 -9.89 -9.35 15.61
C LEU A 97 -8.48 -9.93 15.48
N LYS A 98 -8.07 -10.15 14.23
CA LYS A 98 -6.75 -10.63 13.84
C LYS A 98 -6.12 -9.61 12.91
N LEU A 99 -4.90 -9.20 13.24
CA LEU A 99 -4.04 -8.43 12.35
C LEU A 99 -3.16 -9.39 11.54
N ASN A 100 -3.21 -9.26 10.22
CA ASN A 100 -2.36 -10.02 9.30
C ASN A 100 -1.69 -9.09 8.29
N SER A 101 -0.49 -9.46 7.86
CA SER A 101 0.18 -8.91 6.68
C SER A 101 0.17 -9.93 5.54
N GLU A 102 0.19 -9.45 4.30
CA GLU A 102 0.34 -10.26 3.07
C GLU A 102 -0.50 -11.56 3.08
N ILE A 103 -1.80 -11.51 3.44
CA ILE A 103 -2.61 -12.75 3.49
C ILE A 103 -2.68 -13.38 2.09
N SER A 104 -2.20 -14.62 1.97
CA SER A 104 -2.47 -15.47 0.80
C SER A 104 -3.98 -15.72 0.72
N LYS A 105 -4.67 -15.02 -0.18
CA LYS A 105 -6.11 -15.13 -0.32
C LYS A 105 -6.45 -16.14 -1.41
N THR A 106 -6.28 -17.43 -1.10
CA THR A 106 -6.89 -18.53 -1.86
C THR A 106 -8.42 -18.37 -2.01
N ASN A 107 -9.05 -17.52 -1.19
CA ASN A 107 -10.49 -17.26 -1.19
C ASN A 107 -10.95 -16.03 -1.99
N LEU A 108 -10.03 -15.27 -2.60
CA LEU A 108 -10.41 -14.17 -3.52
C LEU A 108 -10.91 -14.68 -4.87
N THR A 109 -10.36 -15.81 -5.32
CA THR A 109 -10.72 -16.47 -6.58
C THR A 109 -12.18 -16.93 -6.57
N LEU A 110 -12.73 -17.26 -5.40
CA LEU A 110 -14.15 -17.60 -5.22
C LEU A 110 -15.06 -16.38 -5.38
N ALA A 111 -14.64 -15.20 -4.90
CA ALA A 111 -15.39 -13.96 -5.04
C ALA A 111 -15.37 -13.39 -6.46
N LEU A 112 -14.38 -13.72 -7.30
CA LEU A 112 -14.39 -13.39 -8.75
C LEU A 112 -15.63 -13.95 -9.46
N LYS A 113 -16.18 -15.10 -9.00
CA LYS A 113 -17.48 -15.61 -9.48
C LYS A 113 -18.66 -14.76 -8.99
N SER A 114 -18.55 -14.09 -7.85
CA SER A 114 -19.53 -13.15 -7.33
C SER A 114 -19.58 -11.82 -8.11
N TYR A 115 -18.57 -11.49 -8.92
CA TYR A 115 -18.62 -10.31 -9.80
C TYR A 115 -19.66 -10.40 -10.90
N GLU A 116 -20.19 -11.59 -11.19
CA GLU A 116 -21.41 -11.77 -11.99
C GLU A 116 -22.52 -10.81 -11.53
N THR A 117 -22.66 -10.62 -10.21
CA THR A 117 -23.66 -9.71 -9.62
C THR A 117 -23.31 -8.22 -9.81
N LEU A 118 -22.04 -7.90 -10.07
CA LEU A 118 -21.55 -6.55 -10.30
C LEU A 118 -21.48 -6.19 -11.79
N LYS A 119 -21.70 -7.12 -12.73
CA LYS A 119 -21.56 -6.89 -14.18
C LYS A 119 -22.29 -5.67 -14.73
N ASN A 120 -23.39 -5.27 -14.09
CA ASN A 120 -24.19 -4.10 -14.48
C ASN A 120 -23.84 -2.83 -13.69
N SER A 121 -22.82 -2.87 -12.83
CA SER A 121 -22.39 -1.73 -12.01
C SER A 121 -21.28 -0.94 -12.71
N ARG A 122 -21.25 0.38 -12.49
CA ARG A 122 -20.16 1.24 -12.95
C ARG A 122 -18.80 0.86 -12.34
N LEU A 123 -18.80 0.26 -11.14
CA LEU A 123 -17.59 -0.26 -10.51
C LEU A 123 -17.00 -1.43 -11.31
N PHE A 124 -17.83 -2.31 -11.86
CA PHE A 124 -17.35 -3.41 -12.69
C PHE A 124 -16.64 -2.94 -13.96
N GLU A 125 -17.15 -1.90 -14.63
CA GLU A 125 -16.48 -1.31 -15.79
C GLU A 125 -15.09 -0.77 -15.44
N LYS A 126 -14.95 -0.11 -14.27
CA LYS A 126 -13.65 0.36 -13.77
C LYS A 126 -12.70 -0.78 -13.44
N ILE A 127 -13.19 -1.85 -12.85
CA ILE A 127 -12.40 -3.03 -12.51
C ILE A 127 -11.93 -3.74 -13.78
N LYS A 128 -12.81 -3.89 -14.76
CA LYS A 128 -12.47 -4.44 -16.08
C LYS A 128 -11.46 -3.57 -16.83
N SER A 129 -11.64 -2.25 -16.87
CA SER A 129 -10.74 -1.34 -17.58
C SER A 129 -9.33 -1.30 -16.98
N ASN A 130 -9.20 -1.58 -15.68
CA ASN A 130 -7.93 -1.67 -14.97
C ASN A 130 -7.33 -3.09 -14.97
N ASN A 131 -7.86 -4.01 -15.79
CA ASN A 131 -7.43 -5.41 -15.87
C ASN A 131 -7.41 -6.14 -14.51
N LEU A 132 -8.23 -5.68 -13.57
CA LEU A 132 -8.26 -6.22 -12.21
C LEU A 132 -8.89 -7.62 -12.18
N ILE A 133 -9.83 -7.92 -13.08
CA ILE A 133 -10.52 -9.23 -13.14
C ILE A 133 -9.54 -10.37 -13.46
N ASP A 134 -8.56 -10.10 -14.32
CA ASP A 134 -7.62 -11.11 -14.81
C ASP A 134 -6.40 -11.28 -13.89
N LYS A 135 -6.30 -10.47 -12.82
CA LYS A 135 -5.23 -10.62 -11.82
C LYS A 135 -5.50 -11.85 -10.96
N THR A 136 -4.54 -12.78 -10.99
CA THR A 136 -4.58 -14.05 -10.26
C THR A 136 -4.47 -13.88 -8.75
N TYR A 137 -4.01 -12.73 -8.26
CA TYR A 137 -3.80 -12.46 -6.83
C TYR A 137 -4.13 -11.01 -6.45
N PHE A 138 -5.00 -10.83 -5.46
CA PHE A 138 -5.24 -9.54 -4.77
C PHE A 138 -4.84 -9.67 -3.30
N VAL A 139 -3.56 -9.56 -3.00
CA VAL A 139 -3.11 -9.59 -1.61
C VAL A 139 -3.10 -8.14 -1.10
N PRO A 140 -3.88 -7.80 -0.06
CA PRO A 140 -3.72 -6.52 0.61
C PRO A 140 -2.47 -6.54 1.49
N ASP A 141 -1.90 -5.38 1.74
CA ASP A 141 -0.68 -5.27 2.54
C ASP A 141 -0.95 -5.59 4.01
N LEU A 142 -2.00 -4.99 4.58
CA LEU A 142 -2.42 -5.23 5.97
C LEU A 142 -3.94 -5.37 6.07
N VAL A 143 -4.40 -6.26 6.96
CA VAL A 143 -5.82 -6.40 7.30
C VAL A 143 -6.05 -6.67 8.77
N LEU A 144 -7.09 -6.04 9.30
CA LEU A 144 -7.66 -6.27 10.61
C LEU A 144 -9.08 -6.81 10.44
N HIS A 145 -9.31 -8.07 10.86
CA HIS A 145 -10.55 -8.80 10.55
C HIS A 145 -10.89 -9.87 11.59
N GLY A 146 -12.16 -10.28 11.66
CA GLY A 146 -12.65 -11.32 12.57
C GLY A 146 -12.34 -12.76 12.19
N GLY A 147 -11.67 -13.00 11.05
CA GLY A 147 -11.39 -14.33 10.50
C GLY A 147 -12.11 -14.59 9.17
N HIS A 148 -11.87 -15.77 8.58
CA HIS A 148 -12.39 -16.11 7.26
C HIS A 148 -13.91 -16.30 7.24
N ASP A 149 -14.47 -16.88 8.30
CA ASP A 149 -15.90 -17.22 8.38
C ASP A 149 -16.74 -16.11 9.04
N ASN A 150 -16.13 -14.99 9.41
CA ASN A 150 -16.78 -13.87 10.09
C ASN A 150 -16.68 -12.59 9.25
N ILE A 151 -17.57 -12.50 8.26
CA ILE A 151 -17.65 -11.38 7.32
C ILE A 151 -18.20 -10.11 8.02
N ASP A 152 -18.94 -10.26 9.12
CA ASP A 152 -19.52 -9.13 9.87
C ASP A 152 -18.45 -8.34 10.66
N ASP A 153 -17.30 -8.96 10.93
CA ASP A 153 -16.16 -8.37 11.64
C ASP A 153 -14.98 -8.03 10.69
N GLN A 154 -15.25 -7.58 9.46
CA GLN A 154 -14.22 -7.05 8.56
C GLN A 154 -13.99 -5.55 8.85
N GLU A 155 -13.02 -5.24 9.71
CA GLU A 155 -12.88 -3.89 10.27
C GLU A 155 -12.06 -2.94 9.39
N LEU A 156 -10.84 -3.34 9.01
CA LEU A 156 -9.91 -2.45 8.34
C LEU A 156 -9.01 -3.17 7.34
N ILE A 157 -8.83 -2.58 6.16
CA ILE A 157 -7.87 -3.01 5.13
C ILE A 157 -6.98 -1.84 4.73
N VAL A 158 -5.68 -2.09 4.62
CA VAL A 158 -4.68 -1.10 4.22
C VAL A 158 -4.01 -1.56 2.93
N GLU A 159 -3.93 -0.66 1.96
CA GLU A 159 -3.01 -0.73 0.84
C GLU A 159 -1.95 0.36 1.04
N VAL A 160 -0.68 -0.02 0.90
CA VAL A 160 0.49 0.84 1.10
C VAL A 160 1.18 1.05 -0.24
N LYS A 161 1.46 2.30 -0.58
CA LYS A 161 2.25 2.64 -1.78
C LYS A 161 3.32 3.67 -1.51
N TYR A 162 4.47 3.48 -2.11
CA TYR A 162 5.53 4.46 -2.24
C TYR A 162 5.26 5.35 -3.47
N TYR A 163 5.52 6.66 -3.36
CA TYR A 163 5.22 7.64 -4.40
C TYR A 163 5.76 7.29 -5.80
N ASP A 164 6.97 6.72 -5.90
CA ASP A 164 7.52 6.35 -7.20
C ASP A 164 6.71 5.23 -7.88
N ASN A 165 6.08 4.33 -7.12
CA ASN A 165 5.19 3.30 -7.65
C ASN A 165 3.85 3.87 -8.13
N LEU A 166 3.39 5.00 -7.56
CA LEU A 166 2.19 5.69 -8.03
C LEU A 166 2.40 6.40 -9.38
N LYS A 167 3.60 6.92 -9.65
CA LYS A 167 3.93 7.58 -10.93
C LYS A 167 3.80 6.66 -12.12
N ASN A 168 4.01 5.35 -11.91
CA ASN A 168 3.89 4.33 -12.96
C ASN A 168 2.42 4.02 -13.33
N GLY A 169 1.45 4.78 -12.79
CA GLY A 169 0.05 4.76 -13.24
C GLY A 169 -0.90 3.94 -12.36
N ASN A 170 -0.41 3.33 -11.28
CA ASN A 170 -1.16 2.31 -10.54
C ASN A 170 -2.10 2.86 -9.45
N PHE A 171 -2.21 4.18 -9.27
CA PHE A 171 -3.09 4.75 -8.25
C PHE A 171 -4.56 4.36 -8.45
N GLU A 172 -5.08 4.49 -9.67
CA GLU A 172 -6.47 4.17 -10.00
C GLU A 172 -6.77 2.68 -9.77
N GLU A 173 -5.80 1.84 -10.12
CA GLU A 173 -5.86 0.41 -9.90
C GLU A 173 -5.96 0.06 -8.41
N ASP A 174 -5.03 0.56 -7.60
CA ASP A 174 -4.97 0.30 -6.15
C ASP A 174 -6.18 0.90 -5.41
N PHE A 175 -6.67 2.06 -5.88
CA PHE A 175 -7.89 2.65 -5.37
C PHE A 175 -9.10 1.75 -5.62
N TYR A 176 -9.27 1.24 -6.85
CA TYR A 176 -10.39 0.34 -7.16
C TYR A 176 -10.23 -1.05 -6.54
N LYS A 177 -9.00 -1.49 -6.28
CA LYS A 177 -8.73 -2.65 -5.41
C LYS A 177 -9.28 -2.45 -4.00
N LEU A 178 -9.10 -1.28 -3.39
CA LEU A 178 -9.72 -0.97 -2.10
C LEU A 178 -11.25 -0.90 -2.20
N ALA A 179 -11.80 -0.36 -3.29
CA ALA A 179 -13.25 -0.34 -3.54
C ALA A 179 -13.86 -1.76 -3.58
N ILE A 180 -13.14 -2.72 -4.18
CA ILE A 180 -13.51 -4.15 -4.17
C ILE A 180 -13.59 -4.67 -2.75
N TYR A 181 -12.58 -4.41 -1.92
CA TYR A 181 -12.58 -4.87 -0.53
C TYR A 181 -13.72 -4.27 0.28
N GLN A 182 -14.06 -3.01 0.06
CA GLN A 182 -15.20 -2.40 0.70
C GLN A 182 -16.52 -3.05 0.26
N LYS A 183 -16.78 -3.12 -1.05
CA LYS A 183 -18.10 -3.51 -1.58
C LYS A 183 -18.36 -5.01 -1.57
N ILE A 184 -17.34 -5.82 -1.79
CA ILE A 184 -17.48 -7.28 -1.91
C ILE A 184 -17.13 -7.97 -0.59
N PHE A 185 -16.06 -7.51 0.05
CA PHE A 185 -15.55 -8.11 1.29
C PHE A 185 -16.03 -7.38 2.54
N GLN A 186 -16.88 -6.36 2.38
CA GLN A 186 -17.58 -5.66 3.47
C GLN A 186 -16.64 -5.06 4.51
N PHE A 187 -15.41 -4.71 4.12
CA PHE A 187 -14.50 -3.99 5.00
C PHE A 187 -15.09 -2.63 5.34
N LYS A 188 -15.32 -2.39 6.64
CA LYS A 188 -15.90 -1.14 7.17
C LYS A 188 -14.99 0.06 6.91
N THR A 189 -13.68 -0.16 6.99
CA THR A 189 -12.66 0.87 6.78
C THR A 189 -11.64 0.42 5.72
N CYS A 190 -11.44 1.24 4.70
CA CYS A 190 -10.41 1.07 3.68
C CYS A 190 -9.42 2.23 3.78
N VAL A 191 -8.12 1.91 3.90
CA VAL A 191 -7.06 2.89 4.07
C VAL A 191 -6.10 2.79 2.89
N PHE A 192 -5.94 3.90 2.17
CA PHE A 192 -4.87 4.07 1.21
C PHE A 192 -3.73 4.84 1.88
N LEU A 193 -2.69 4.12 2.27
CA LEU A 193 -1.50 4.70 2.88
C LEU A 193 -0.45 4.99 1.81
N ILE A 194 -0.01 6.25 1.73
CA ILE A 194 0.91 6.69 0.70
C ILE A 194 2.13 7.35 1.33
N MET A 195 3.31 6.84 0.98
CA MET A 195 4.59 7.38 1.43
C MET A 195 5.14 8.40 0.43
N ASN A 196 5.65 9.51 0.96
CA ASN A 196 6.40 10.52 0.21
C ASN A 196 5.62 11.21 -0.94
N ILE A 197 4.33 11.49 -0.73
CA ILE A 197 3.50 12.28 -1.64
C ILE A 197 3.08 13.60 -0.98
N THR A 198 2.82 14.64 -1.79
CA THR A 198 2.18 15.88 -1.32
C THR A 198 0.66 15.78 -1.38
N ILE A 199 -0.03 16.57 -0.55
CA ILE A 199 -1.51 16.68 -0.59
C ILE A 199 -1.99 17.10 -1.98
N LYS A 200 -1.28 18.03 -2.65
CA LYS A 200 -1.61 18.47 -4.00
C LYS A 200 -1.61 17.31 -5.00
N GLN A 201 -0.60 16.45 -4.96
CA GLN A 201 -0.52 15.28 -5.84
C GLN A 201 -1.63 14.27 -5.53
N LEU A 202 -1.96 14.04 -4.25
CA LEU A 202 -3.13 13.21 -3.90
C LEU A 202 -4.41 13.75 -4.54
N LEU A 203 -4.67 15.06 -4.42
CA LEU A 203 -5.85 15.68 -5.03
C LEU A 203 -5.84 15.58 -6.56
N GLU A 204 -4.67 15.67 -7.20
CA GLU A 204 -4.53 15.45 -8.65
C GLU A 204 -4.84 14.00 -9.06
N TYR A 205 -4.43 13.01 -8.26
CA TYR A 205 -4.80 11.62 -8.49
C TYR A 205 -6.31 11.39 -8.29
N LEU A 206 -6.90 11.95 -7.25
CA LEU A 206 -8.33 11.82 -6.94
C LEU A 206 -9.24 12.39 -8.04
N LYS A 207 -8.81 13.43 -8.77
CA LYS A 207 -9.57 13.97 -9.92
C LYS A 207 -9.84 12.95 -11.03
N LYS A 208 -9.03 11.88 -11.12
CA LYS A 208 -9.17 10.83 -12.13
C LYS A 208 -10.10 9.70 -11.66
N ILE A 209 -10.47 9.70 -10.39
CA ILE A 209 -11.25 8.66 -9.76
C ILE A 209 -12.72 9.04 -9.75
N ASP A 210 -13.56 8.07 -10.06
CA ASP A 210 -14.99 8.15 -9.80
C ASP A 210 -15.29 7.73 -8.35
N SER A 211 -15.26 8.70 -7.43
CA SER A 211 -15.49 8.47 -5.99
C SER A 211 -16.93 8.09 -5.67
N THR A 212 -17.88 8.29 -6.58
CA THR A 212 -19.29 7.90 -6.38
C THR A 212 -19.51 6.39 -6.32
N LEU A 213 -18.48 5.60 -6.65
CA LEU A 213 -18.51 4.15 -6.70
C LEU A 213 -18.23 3.47 -5.33
N ILE A 214 -17.89 4.25 -4.30
CA ILE A 214 -17.51 3.76 -2.99
C ILE A 214 -18.32 4.42 -1.87
N GLU A 215 -18.24 3.84 -0.67
CA GLU A 215 -18.76 4.48 0.56
C GLU A 215 -17.67 5.35 1.18
N ASP A 216 -17.78 6.65 0.95
CA ASP A 216 -16.82 7.68 1.34
C ASP A 216 -16.45 7.69 2.84
N LYS A 217 -17.42 7.49 3.75
CA LYS A 217 -17.20 7.47 5.22
C LYS A 217 -16.25 6.37 5.67
N GLY A 218 -16.20 5.27 4.92
CA GLY A 218 -15.31 4.15 5.18
C GLY A 218 -13.94 4.29 4.52
N PHE A 219 -13.72 5.32 3.69
CA PHE A 219 -12.52 5.44 2.87
C PHE A 219 -11.57 6.53 3.39
N TRP A 220 -10.33 6.17 3.67
CA TRP A 220 -9.35 7.02 4.34
C TRP A 220 -8.03 7.05 3.57
N PHE A 221 -7.36 8.20 3.63
CA PHE A 221 -6.01 8.38 3.11
C PHE A 221 -5.08 8.74 4.25
N ILE A 222 -3.94 8.06 4.33
CA ILE A 222 -2.86 8.43 5.25
C ILE A 222 -1.62 8.73 4.42
N ILE A 223 -1.15 9.96 4.46
CA ILE A 223 0.11 10.38 3.85
C ILE A 223 1.20 10.36 4.92
N LYS A 224 2.20 9.49 4.79
CA LYS A 224 3.42 9.54 5.61
C LYS A 224 4.53 10.24 4.83
N THR A 225 4.94 11.40 5.31
CA THR A 225 6.15 12.11 4.86
C THR A 225 7.26 11.92 5.89
N GLU A 226 8.46 12.39 5.58
CA GLU A 226 9.61 12.35 6.48
C GLU A 226 9.30 13.00 7.84
N ASN A 227 8.56 14.11 7.85
CA ASN A 227 8.41 14.94 9.03
C ASN A 227 7.00 14.90 9.64
N LYS A 228 6.01 14.40 8.88
CA LYS A 228 4.59 14.53 9.20
C LYS A 228 3.77 13.37 8.68
N ILE A 229 2.74 13.03 9.43
CA ILE A 229 1.64 12.17 9.00
C ILE A 229 0.41 13.06 8.81
N TYR A 230 -0.28 12.86 7.70
CA TYR A 230 -1.55 13.51 7.42
C TYR A 230 -2.60 12.45 7.17
N THR A 231 -3.77 12.62 7.77
CA THR A 231 -4.87 11.67 7.67
C THR A 231 -6.13 12.39 7.27
N PHE A 232 -6.82 11.84 6.28
CA PHE A 232 -8.00 12.42 5.69
C PHE A 232 -9.05 11.35 5.50
N ASN A 233 -10.31 11.66 5.82
CA ASN A 233 -11.42 10.91 5.24
C ASN A 233 -11.61 11.40 3.79
N LEU A 234 -12.08 10.52 2.90
CA LEU A 234 -12.37 10.93 1.54
C LEU A 234 -13.35 12.11 1.48
N ASN A 235 -14.38 12.14 2.33
CA ASN A 235 -15.34 13.25 2.39
C ASN A 235 -14.71 14.62 2.69
N ASP A 236 -13.54 14.64 3.32
CA ASP A 236 -12.83 15.89 3.62
C ASP A 236 -12.01 16.39 2.42
N LEU A 237 -11.86 15.58 1.36
CA LEU A 237 -11.01 15.85 0.20
C LEU A 237 -11.79 16.15 -1.10
N ILE A 238 -13.06 15.75 -1.20
CA ILE A 238 -13.90 15.87 -2.42
C ILE A 238 -15.17 16.69 -2.19
#